data_AF-A0A7C6PML6-F1
#
_entry.id   AF-A0A7C6PML6-F1
#
_cell.length_a   1.000
_cell.length_b   1.000
_cell.length_c   1.000
_cell.angle_alpha   90.00
_cell.angle_beta   90.00
_cell.angle_gamma   90.00
#
_symmetry.space_group_name_H-M   'P 1'
#
loop_
_entity.id
_entity.type
_entity.pdbx_description
1 polymer ?
#
loop_
_entity_poly.entity_id
_entity_poly.type
_entity_poly.pdbx_seq_one_letter_code
_entity_poly.pdbx_strand_id
1 'polypeptide(L)'
;MAQEKIELVTDSHLAGQKCIFCGRPLQPGEQAVICPRCRSPHHVSCWQEKGGCARPGCPQVAEAVRLPPRPAPETAAVPSSFWQRLSRVQKGLLSASILLVLLLIGFLLSRTFGSPPASSPPRLTLAVPITLWEGKRYETLAAEFKKKHPGVQVDVVAIPNAIYYQKLTIMVGTQEPVDVFALPPSFIQAYVDAKALMPLDERIQELARQGRTDLAELAFHFGDHVYGVRRAPNWPMVFVLSSRSRHPDLAWALLMTIWQATVKDPPPPPGFTIEPATPFMFPFTGQR
;
A
#
# COMPACT_ATOMS: atom_id res chain seq x y z
N MET A 1 -3.88 -1.35 -28.08
CA MET A 1 -4.91 -1.83 -27.13
C MET A 1 -6.04 -2.44 -27.94
N ALA A 2 -6.56 -3.60 -27.57
CA ALA A 2 -7.65 -4.23 -28.34
C ALA A 2 -8.97 -3.49 -28.04
N GLN A 3 -9.63 -3.00 -29.08
CA GLN A 3 -10.83 -2.17 -29.00
C GLN A 3 -12.08 -3.05 -28.85
N GLU A 4 -13.06 -2.63 -28.06
CA GLU A 4 -14.34 -3.34 -27.97
C GLU A 4 -15.06 -3.31 -29.32
N LYS A 5 -15.59 -4.46 -29.75
CA LYS A 5 -16.31 -4.60 -31.03
C LYS A 5 -17.80 -4.74 -30.75
N ILE A 6 -18.58 -3.77 -31.23
CA ILE A 6 -20.03 -3.83 -31.25
C ILE A 6 -20.43 -4.52 -32.56
N GLU A 7 -21.15 -5.62 -32.46
CA GLU A 7 -21.69 -6.36 -33.61
C GLU A 7 -23.22 -6.40 -33.51
N LEU A 8 -23.89 -6.23 -34.66
CA LEU A 8 -25.29 -6.57 -34.79
C LEU A 8 -25.41 -8.10 -34.75
N VAL A 9 -26.30 -8.61 -33.91
CA VAL A 9 -26.60 -10.03 -33.80
C VAL A 9 -27.36 -10.44 -35.05
N THR A 10 -26.64 -10.96 -36.03
CA THR A 10 -27.19 -11.66 -37.18
C THR A 10 -27.40 -13.13 -36.85
N ASP A 11 -28.33 -13.80 -37.54
CA ASP A 11 -28.80 -15.16 -37.24
C ASP A 11 -27.72 -16.26 -37.17
N SER A 12 -26.48 -16.02 -37.62
CA SER A 12 -25.50 -17.08 -37.88
C SER A 12 -24.49 -17.37 -36.78
N HIS A 13 -24.00 -16.41 -35.98
CA HIS A 13 -22.92 -16.68 -35.01
C HIS A 13 -23.13 -16.16 -33.60
N LEU A 14 -23.88 -15.07 -33.40
CA LEU A 14 -24.13 -14.50 -32.07
C LEU A 14 -25.53 -14.80 -31.53
N ALA A 15 -26.48 -15.07 -32.42
CA ALA A 15 -27.86 -15.38 -32.05
C ALA A 15 -27.91 -16.64 -31.17
N GLY A 16 -28.59 -16.53 -30.02
CA GLY A 16 -28.70 -17.62 -29.05
C GLY A 16 -27.52 -17.79 -28.10
N GLN A 17 -26.38 -17.09 -28.30
CA GLN A 17 -25.31 -17.07 -27.30
C GLN A 17 -25.76 -16.35 -26.03
N LYS A 18 -25.39 -16.87 -24.85
CA LYS A 18 -25.79 -16.30 -23.56
C LYS A 18 -24.90 -15.13 -23.17
N CYS A 19 -25.51 -13.99 -22.86
CA CYS A 19 -24.80 -12.88 -22.24
C CYS A 19 -24.24 -13.33 -20.87
N ILE A 20 -22.93 -13.17 -20.66
CA ILE A 20 -22.25 -13.62 -19.43
C ILE A 20 -22.66 -12.81 -18.18
N PHE A 21 -23.29 -11.64 -18.36
CA PHE A 21 -23.78 -10.82 -17.25
C PHE A 21 -25.19 -11.25 -16.80
N CYS A 22 -26.17 -11.23 -17.71
CA CYS A 22 -27.57 -11.48 -17.35
C CYS A 22 -28.05 -12.92 -17.64
N GLY A 23 -27.24 -13.76 -18.28
CA GLY A 23 -27.55 -15.16 -18.60
C GLY A 23 -28.57 -15.37 -19.72
N ARG A 24 -29.19 -14.29 -20.23
CA ARG A 24 -30.19 -14.35 -21.32
C ARG A 24 -29.51 -14.50 -22.69
N PRO A 25 -30.13 -15.23 -23.64
CA PRO A 25 -29.63 -15.35 -25.00
C PRO A 25 -29.72 -14.01 -25.74
N LEU A 26 -28.72 -13.71 -26.56
CA LEU A 26 -28.74 -12.59 -27.50
C LEU A 26 -29.75 -12.86 -28.62
N GLN A 27 -30.66 -11.92 -28.88
CA GLN A 27 -31.68 -12.10 -29.92
C GLN A 27 -31.20 -11.56 -31.28
N PRO A 28 -31.64 -12.15 -32.39
CA PRO A 28 -31.46 -11.57 -33.71
C PRO A 28 -31.95 -10.11 -33.77
N GLY A 29 -31.15 -9.24 -34.36
CA GLY A 29 -31.45 -7.81 -34.50
C GLY A 29 -31.01 -6.93 -33.32
N GLU A 30 -30.60 -7.51 -32.19
CA GLU A 30 -30.02 -6.75 -31.07
C GLU A 30 -28.53 -6.46 -31.31
N GLN A 31 -27.97 -5.46 -30.62
CA GLN A 31 -26.53 -5.20 -30.63
C GLN A 31 -25.85 -5.89 -29.45
N ALA A 32 -24.74 -6.56 -29.73
CA ALA A 32 -23.91 -7.23 -28.73
C ALA A 32 -22.49 -6.68 -28.73
N VAL A 33 -21.89 -6.59 -27.55
CA VAL A 33 -20.47 -6.29 -27.37
C VAL A 33 -19.73 -7.60 -27.17
N ILE A 34 -18.65 -7.80 -27.93
CA ILE A 34 -17.71 -8.89 -27.68
C ILE A 34 -16.50 -8.33 -26.94
N CYS A 35 -16.23 -8.89 -25.75
CA CYS A 35 -15.07 -8.50 -24.97
C CYS A 35 -13.78 -8.74 -25.79
N PRO A 36 -12.93 -7.72 -26.02
CA PRO A 36 -11.74 -7.88 -26.86
C PRO A 36 -10.68 -8.79 -26.22
N ARG A 37 -10.79 -9.05 -24.92
CA ARG A 37 -9.84 -9.86 -24.16
C ARG A 37 -10.23 -11.33 -24.08
N CYS A 38 -11.45 -11.61 -23.64
CA CYS A 38 -11.91 -12.98 -23.40
C CYS A 38 -12.98 -13.46 -24.39
N ARG A 39 -13.34 -12.63 -25.38
CA ARG A 39 -14.33 -12.89 -26.44
C ARG A 39 -15.71 -13.32 -25.95
N SER A 40 -16.02 -13.03 -24.69
CA SER A 40 -17.33 -13.36 -24.13
C SER A 40 -18.36 -12.33 -24.59
N PRO A 41 -19.59 -12.76 -24.93
CA PRO A 41 -20.64 -11.89 -25.44
C PRO A 41 -21.43 -11.21 -24.33
N HIS A 42 -21.84 -9.97 -24.60
CA HIS A 42 -22.64 -9.13 -23.71
C HIS A 42 -23.71 -8.37 -24.52
N HIS A 43 -24.88 -8.12 -23.93
CA HIS A 43 -25.73 -7.04 -24.46
C HIS A 43 -25.00 -5.70 -24.27
N VAL A 44 -25.19 -4.75 -25.18
CA VAL A 44 -24.62 -3.40 -25.05
C VAL A 44 -24.98 -2.75 -23.71
N SER A 45 -26.25 -2.86 -23.29
CA SER A 45 -26.73 -2.34 -22.01
C SER A 45 -26.03 -2.99 -20.81
N CYS A 46 -25.94 -4.33 -20.80
CA CYS A 46 -25.26 -5.08 -19.73
C CYS A 46 -23.75 -4.75 -19.64
N TRP A 47 -23.09 -4.50 -20.77
CA TRP A 47 -21.69 -4.08 -20.82
C TRP A 47 -21.49 -2.70 -20.19
N GLN A 48 -22.37 -1.75 -20.51
CA GLN A 48 -22.35 -0.40 -19.96
C GLN A 48 -22.71 -0.38 -18.47
N GLU A 49 -23.76 -1.10 -18.07
CA GLU A 49 -24.23 -1.21 -16.68
C GLU A 49 -23.14 -1.76 -15.76
N LYS A 50 -22.42 -2.79 -16.20
CA LYS A 50 -21.32 -3.37 -15.42
C LYS A 50 -20.04 -2.52 -15.47
N GLY A 51 -19.92 -1.62 -16.45
CA GLY A 51 -18.70 -0.87 -16.73
C GLY A 51 -17.59 -1.72 -17.36
N GLY A 52 -17.93 -2.83 -18.05
CA GLY A 52 -16.97 -3.72 -18.69
C GLY A 52 -17.37 -5.21 -18.69
N CYS A 53 -16.37 -6.09 -18.74
CA CYS A 53 -16.60 -7.53 -18.86
C CYS A 53 -17.04 -8.17 -17.54
N ALA A 54 -18.21 -8.82 -17.53
CA ALA A 54 -18.72 -9.55 -16.37
C ALA A 54 -18.11 -10.97 -16.14
N ARG A 55 -17.17 -11.43 -16.97
CA ARG A 55 -16.57 -12.76 -16.79
C ARG A 55 -15.64 -12.76 -15.55
N PRO A 56 -15.79 -13.70 -14.60
CA PRO A 56 -14.89 -13.81 -13.46
C PRO A 56 -13.42 -13.85 -13.90
N GLY A 57 -12.61 -12.94 -13.35
CA GLY A 57 -11.18 -12.83 -13.65
C GLY A 57 -10.80 -12.05 -14.91
N CYS A 58 -11.74 -11.49 -15.67
CA CYS A 58 -11.41 -10.65 -16.83
C CYS A 58 -11.28 -9.16 -16.43
N PRO A 59 -10.10 -8.51 -16.55
CA PRO A 59 -9.92 -7.12 -16.09
C PRO A 59 -10.36 -6.05 -17.12
N GLN A 60 -11.19 -6.40 -18.10
CA GLN A 60 -11.57 -5.49 -19.18
C GLN A 60 -12.66 -4.51 -18.72
N VAL A 61 -12.40 -3.21 -18.88
CA VAL A 61 -13.31 -2.09 -18.58
C VAL A 61 -13.93 -1.54 -19.87
N ALA A 62 -15.17 -1.06 -19.83
CA ALA A 62 -15.87 -0.49 -20.98
C ALA A 62 -15.22 0.83 -21.43
N GLU A 63 -15.12 1.04 -22.75
CA GLU A 63 -14.57 2.28 -23.33
C GLU A 63 -15.41 3.50 -22.93
N ALA A 64 -16.74 3.35 -22.82
CA ALA A 64 -17.64 4.41 -22.37
C ALA A 64 -17.37 4.92 -20.93
N VAL A 65 -16.65 4.15 -20.09
CA VAL A 65 -16.22 4.57 -18.74
C VAL A 65 -14.89 5.33 -18.77
N ARG A 66 -14.17 5.33 -19.90
CA ARG A 66 -13.01 6.20 -20.10
C ARG A 66 -13.52 7.62 -20.41
N LEU A 67 -13.38 8.52 -19.43
CA LEU A 67 -13.58 9.95 -19.64
C LEU A 67 -12.77 10.40 -20.88
N PRO A 68 -13.37 11.13 -21.83
CA PRO A 68 -12.61 11.66 -22.96
C PRO A 68 -11.52 12.61 -22.44
N PRO A 69 -10.35 12.68 -23.10
CA PRO A 69 -9.39 13.74 -22.81
C PRO A 69 -10.07 15.09 -22.98
N ARG A 70 -9.91 15.96 -21.98
CA ARG A 70 -10.47 17.30 -21.95
C ARG A 70 -10.13 18.01 -23.28
N PRO A 71 -11.11 18.53 -24.04
CA PRO A 71 -10.80 19.28 -25.24
C PRO A 71 -9.91 20.47 -24.86
N ALA A 72 -8.84 20.67 -25.65
CA ALA A 72 -7.97 21.82 -25.50
C ALA A 72 -8.82 23.10 -25.60
N PRO A 73 -8.55 24.13 -24.79
CA PRO A 73 -9.31 25.36 -24.86
C PRO A 73 -9.17 25.98 -26.25
N GLU A 74 -10.30 26.17 -26.92
CA GLU A 74 -10.42 26.99 -28.12
C GLU A 74 -9.80 28.36 -27.85
N THR A 75 -8.84 28.73 -28.69
CA THR A 75 -8.27 30.08 -28.74
C THR A 75 -9.38 31.08 -29.01
N ALA A 76 -9.91 31.69 -27.94
CA ALA A 76 -10.74 32.87 -28.04
C ALA A 76 -9.90 34.00 -28.65
N ALA A 77 -10.35 34.52 -29.80
CA ALA A 77 -9.77 35.66 -30.46
C ALA A 77 -9.78 36.90 -29.52
N VAL A 78 -8.61 37.46 -29.27
CA VAL A 78 -8.45 38.70 -28.50
C VAL A 78 -8.72 39.89 -29.44
N PRO A 79 -9.60 40.85 -29.10
CA PRO A 79 -9.84 42.01 -29.95
C PRO A 79 -8.60 42.90 -30.04
N SER A 80 -8.44 43.53 -31.22
CA SER A 80 -7.31 44.38 -31.58
C SER A 80 -6.94 45.37 -30.49
N SER A 81 -5.66 45.31 -30.12
CA SER A 81 -5.06 45.94 -28.97
C SER A 81 -5.25 47.46 -28.88
N PHE A 82 -5.84 47.90 -27.77
CA PHE A 82 -5.74 49.25 -27.21
C PHE A 82 -4.28 49.79 -27.16
N TRP A 83 -3.29 48.89 -27.15
CA TRP A 83 -1.84 49.15 -27.11
C TRP A 83 -1.25 49.84 -28.35
N GLN A 84 -1.98 49.92 -29.46
CA GLN A 84 -1.48 50.61 -30.67
C GLN A 84 -1.53 52.15 -30.56
N ARG A 85 -2.22 52.73 -29.57
CA ARG A 85 -2.35 54.19 -29.40
C ARG A 85 -1.51 54.85 -28.29
N LEU A 86 -0.75 54.08 -27.50
CA LEU A 86 0.02 54.63 -26.37
C LEU A 86 1.43 55.05 -26.77
N SER A 87 1.84 56.27 -26.38
CA SER A 87 3.15 56.87 -26.69
C SER A 87 4.31 56.12 -26.01
N ARG A 88 5.54 56.25 -26.53
CA ARG A 88 6.73 55.53 -26.03
C ARG A 88 6.97 55.71 -24.51
N VAL A 89 6.63 56.88 -23.97
CA VAL A 89 6.78 57.19 -22.54
C VAL A 89 5.73 56.46 -21.69
N GLN A 90 4.49 56.35 -22.18
CA GLN A 90 3.42 55.62 -21.49
C GLN A 90 3.68 54.10 -21.48
N LYS A 91 4.33 53.56 -22.51
CA LYS A 91 4.75 52.15 -22.54
C LYS A 91 5.81 51.84 -21.48
N GLY A 92 6.77 52.75 -21.27
CA GLY A 92 7.81 52.61 -20.24
C GLY A 92 7.25 52.59 -18.82
N LEU A 93 6.35 53.53 -18.50
CA LEU A 93 5.73 53.62 -17.16
C LEU A 93 4.84 52.41 -16.86
N LEU A 94 4.09 51.91 -17.84
CA LEU A 94 3.26 50.70 -17.67
C LEU A 94 4.11 49.45 -17.47
N SER A 95 5.22 49.29 -18.21
CA SER A 95 6.11 48.15 -18.02
C SER A 95 6.78 48.12 -16.64
N ALA A 96 7.18 49.29 -16.12
CA ALA A 96 7.77 49.38 -14.79
C ALA A 96 6.75 49.07 -13.69
N SER A 97 5.51 49.54 -13.85
CA SER A 97 4.45 49.28 -12.87
C SER A 97 4.01 47.82 -12.85
N ILE A 98 3.96 47.14 -14.00
CA ILE A 98 3.64 45.71 -14.08
C ILE A 98 4.75 44.87 -13.45
N LEU A 99 6.02 45.19 -13.70
CA LEU A 99 7.15 44.52 -13.06
C LEU A 99 7.13 44.69 -11.55
N LEU A 100 6.82 45.90 -11.06
CA LEU A 100 6.70 46.18 -9.64
C LEU A 100 5.57 45.35 -9.01
N VAL A 101 4.40 45.30 -9.65
CA VAL A 101 3.25 44.52 -9.18
C VAL A 101 3.53 43.02 -9.23
N LEU A 102 4.18 42.51 -10.27
CA LEU A 102 4.58 41.09 -10.34
C LEU A 102 5.63 40.73 -9.30
N LEU A 103 6.57 41.62 -9.00
CA LEU A 103 7.52 41.45 -7.89
C LEU A 103 6.81 41.48 -6.54
N LEU A 104 5.82 42.36 -6.36
CA LEU A 104 5.03 42.43 -5.13
C LEU A 104 4.14 41.20 -4.95
N ILE A 105 3.51 40.71 -6.03
CA ILE A 105 2.72 39.47 -6.04
C ILE A 105 3.63 38.27 -5.81
N GLY A 106 4.81 38.21 -6.44
CA GLY A 106 5.81 37.17 -6.20
C GLY A 106 6.28 37.16 -4.74
N PHE A 107 6.54 38.34 -4.17
CA PHE A 107 6.91 38.49 -2.77
C PHE A 107 5.76 38.08 -1.81
N LEU A 108 4.52 38.46 -2.11
CA LEU A 108 3.35 38.06 -1.32
C LEU A 108 3.04 36.56 -1.44
N LEU A 109 3.16 35.98 -2.65
CA LEU A 109 2.98 34.54 -2.88
C LEU A 109 4.10 33.71 -2.24
N SER A 110 5.33 34.20 -2.22
CA SER A 110 6.43 33.53 -1.53
C SER A 110 6.25 33.49 0.00
N ARG A 111 5.41 34.36 0.58
CA ARG A 111 5.03 34.28 2.00
C ARG A 111 3.84 33.35 2.28
N THR A 112 3.00 33.05 1.29
CA THR A 112 1.81 32.19 1.49
C THR A 112 2.00 30.75 0.98
N PHE A 113 2.89 30.51 0.03
CA PHE A 113 3.17 29.19 -0.56
C PHE A 113 4.50 28.57 -0.09
N GLY A 114 4.97 28.93 1.11
CA GLY A 114 6.21 28.41 1.69
C GLY A 114 6.10 27.02 2.36
N SER A 115 4.92 26.40 2.37
CA SER A 115 4.77 25.05 2.93
C SER A 115 4.77 24.02 1.80
N PRO A 116 5.77 23.12 1.69
CA PRO A 116 5.68 21.97 0.80
C PRO A 116 4.39 21.20 1.10
N PRO A 117 3.79 20.50 0.11
CA PRO A 117 2.60 19.69 0.34
C PRO A 117 2.87 18.78 1.53
N ALA A 118 2.00 18.84 2.55
CA ALA A 118 2.13 18.04 3.76
C ALA A 118 2.43 16.60 3.36
N SER A 119 3.67 16.17 3.53
CA SER A 119 4.06 14.78 3.37
C SER A 119 3.15 14.00 4.28
N SER A 120 2.32 13.09 3.73
CA SER A 120 1.45 12.25 4.54
C SER A 120 2.26 11.67 5.71
N PRO A 121 1.72 11.72 6.94
CA PRO A 121 2.46 11.30 8.13
C PRO A 121 3.04 9.89 7.92
N PRO A 122 4.30 9.63 8.33
CA PRO A 122 4.90 8.30 8.26
C PRO A 122 3.94 7.28 8.86
N ARG A 123 3.67 6.20 8.13
CA ARG A 123 2.73 5.16 8.54
C ARG A 123 3.48 3.85 8.68
N LEU A 124 3.41 3.27 9.88
CA LEU A 124 3.95 1.96 10.20
C LEU A 124 2.81 0.95 10.31
N THR A 125 3.05 -0.27 9.87
CA THR A 125 2.15 -1.40 10.07
C THR A 125 2.79 -2.41 11.03
N LEU A 126 2.08 -2.74 12.11
CA LEU A 126 2.43 -3.79 13.06
C LEU A 126 1.48 -4.99 12.88
N ALA A 127 1.98 -6.11 12.37
CA ALA A 127 1.19 -7.33 12.24
C ALA A 127 1.48 -8.30 13.40
N VAL A 128 0.43 -8.71 14.12
CA VAL A 128 0.54 -9.54 15.33
C VAL A 128 -0.56 -10.60 15.41
N PRO A 129 -0.27 -11.79 15.94
CA PRO A 129 -1.29 -12.78 16.26
C PRO A 129 -2.20 -12.23 17.36
N ILE A 130 -3.52 -12.42 17.23
CA ILE A 130 -4.48 -12.01 18.27
C ILE A 130 -4.96 -13.21 19.09
N THR A 131 -4.75 -13.09 20.40
CA THR A 131 -5.60 -13.65 21.44
C THR A 131 -6.51 -12.54 22.00
N LEU A 132 -7.60 -12.89 22.72
CA LEU A 132 -8.58 -11.94 23.26
C LEU A 132 -7.98 -10.74 24.03
N TRP A 133 -6.75 -10.86 24.55
CA TRP A 133 -6.07 -9.85 25.37
C TRP A 133 -4.82 -9.23 24.72
N GLU A 134 -4.18 -9.88 23.75
CA GLU A 134 -2.96 -9.35 23.11
C GLU A 134 -3.24 -8.24 22.09
N GLY A 135 -4.34 -8.31 21.32
CA GLY A 135 -4.65 -7.30 20.30
C GLY A 135 -4.77 -5.90 20.90
N LYS A 136 -5.56 -5.76 21.97
CA LYS A 136 -5.74 -4.48 22.69
C LYS A 136 -4.44 -3.96 23.31
N ARG A 137 -3.54 -4.87 23.73
CA ARG A 137 -2.24 -4.50 24.26
C ARG A 137 -1.38 -3.82 23.19
N TYR A 138 -1.30 -4.38 21.98
CA TYR A 138 -0.52 -3.78 20.90
C TYR A 138 -1.12 -2.47 20.40
N GLU A 139 -2.44 -2.31 20.37
CA GLU A 139 -3.09 -1.03 20.11
C GLU A 139 -2.72 0.04 21.16
N THR A 140 -2.68 -0.35 22.43
CA THR A 140 -2.25 0.55 23.52
C THR A 140 -0.80 0.97 23.35
N LEU A 141 0.10 0.02 23.03
CA LEU A 141 1.52 0.31 22.78
C LEU A 141 1.71 1.20 21.54
N ALA A 142 0.93 0.97 20.47
CA ALA A 142 0.92 1.83 19.30
C ALA A 142 0.47 3.25 19.64
N ALA A 143 -0.55 3.41 20.50
CA ALA A 143 -0.99 4.72 20.97
C ALA A 143 0.09 5.43 21.83
N GLU A 144 0.77 4.71 22.72
CA GLU A 144 1.89 5.25 23.50
C GLU A 144 3.07 5.66 22.62
N PHE A 145 3.39 4.85 21.60
CA PHE A 145 4.39 5.19 20.60
C PHE A 145 4.03 6.49 19.88
N LYS A 146 2.78 6.63 19.41
CA LYS A 146 2.30 7.85 18.76
C LYS A 146 2.40 9.10 19.64
N LYS A 147 2.22 8.97 20.97
CA LYS A 147 2.41 10.09 21.91
C LYS A 147 3.87 10.55 21.96
N LYS A 148 4.82 9.62 21.87
CA LYS A 148 6.27 9.91 21.85
C LYS A 148 6.78 10.36 20.48
N HIS A 149 6.08 9.97 19.41
CA HIS A 149 6.41 10.27 18.03
C HIS A 149 5.24 11.00 17.33
N PRO A 150 5.01 12.30 17.67
CA PRO A 150 3.93 13.06 17.07
C PRO A 150 4.09 13.13 15.55
N GLY A 151 3.00 12.89 14.82
CA GLY A 151 3.01 12.85 13.36
C GLY A 151 3.31 11.47 12.76
N VAL A 152 3.55 10.43 13.55
CA VAL A 152 3.60 9.04 13.07
C VAL A 152 2.24 8.36 13.25
N GLN A 153 1.83 7.56 12.27
CA GLN A 153 0.69 6.65 12.37
C GLN A 153 1.18 5.21 12.53
N VAL A 154 0.50 4.44 13.37
CA VAL A 154 0.79 3.02 13.57
C VAL A 154 -0.52 2.26 13.42
N ASP A 155 -0.59 1.43 12.39
CA ASP A 155 -1.73 0.57 12.10
C ASP A 155 -1.44 -0.83 12.65
N VAL A 156 -2.20 -1.24 13.66
CA VAL A 156 -2.09 -2.58 14.25
C VAL A 156 -3.00 -3.52 13.48
N VAL A 157 -2.39 -4.46 12.76
CA VAL A 157 -3.08 -5.52 12.04
C VAL A 157 -3.10 -6.77 12.92
N ALA A 158 -4.11 -6.83 13.78
CA ALA A 158 -4.39 -8.00 14.60
C ALA A 158 -5.02 -9.11 13.75
N ILE A 159 -4.37 -10.27 13.65
CA ILE A 159 -4.83 -11.38 12.80
C ILE A 159 -5.11 -12.61 13.68
N PRO A 160 -6.29 -13.26 13.57
CA PRO A 160 -6.61 -14.48 14.30
C PRO A 160 -5.53 -15.55 14.15
N ASN A 161 -5.12 -16.18 15.25
CA ASN A 161 -4.03 -17.16 15.29
C ASN A 161 -4.12 -18.22 14.18
N ALA A 162 -5.32 -18.76 13.94
CA ALA A 162 -5.55 -19.81 12.96
C ALA A 162 -5.16 -19.43 11.51
N ILE A 163 -5.19 -18.15 11.17
CA ILE A 163 -4.90 -17.65 9.81
C ILE A 163 -3.73 -16.66 9.77
N TYR A 164 -3.05 -16.47 10.91
CA TYR A 164 -2.00 -15.46 11.07
C TYR A 164 -0.92 -15.60 9.99
N TYR A 165 -0.34 -16.80 9.86
CA TYR A 165 0.76 -17.03 8.91
C TYR A 165 0.34 -17.00 7.45
N GLN A 166 -0.86 -17.49 7.13
CA GLN A 166 -1.38 -17.43 5.78
C GLN A 166 -1.51 -15.96 5.35
N LYS A 167 -2.14 -15.13 6.19
CA LYS A 167 -2.32 -13.71 5.90
C LYS A 167 -0.99 -12.95 5.89
N LEU A 168 -0.10 -13.19 6.86
CA LEU A 168 1.21 -12.54 6.90
C LEU A 168 2.05 -12.87 5.66
N THR A 169 2.03 -14.13 5.22
CA THR A 169 2.74 -14.57 4.00
C THR A 169 2.17 -13.88 2.76
N ILE A 170 0.84 -13.74 2.68
CA ILE A 170 0.20 -12.95 1.62
C ILE A 170 0.70 -11.51 1.69
N MET A 171 0.64 -10.86 2.85
CA MET A 171 1.06 -9.46 3.00
C MET A 171 2.52 -9.24 2.55
N VAL A 172 3.44 -10.11 2.98
CA VAL A 172 4.85 -10.02 2.59
C VAL A 172 5.05 -10.37 1.10
N GLY A 173 4.33 -11.36 0.58
CA GLY A 173 4.40 -11.79 -0.82
C GLY A 173 3.84 -10.76 -1.81
N THR A 174 2.69 -10.14 -1.50
CA THR A 174 2.03 -9.12 -2.32
C THR A 174 2.62 -7.72 -2.15
N GLN A 175 3.65 -7.59 -1.31
CA GLN A 175 4.26 -6.29 -0.97
C GLN A 175 3.28 -5.33 -0.29
N GLU A 176 2.26 -5.86 0.40
CA GLU A 176 1.47 -5.04 1.31
C GLU A 176 2.36 -4.52 2.45
N PRO A 177 2.14 -3.27 2.91
CA PRO A 177 2.99 -2.64 3.91
C PRO A 177 2.89 -3.38 5.24
N VAL A 178 3.98 -4.03 5.63
CA VAL A 178 4.24 -4.57 6.97
C VAL A 178 5.65 -4.16 7.38
N ASP A 179 5.79 -3.50 8.53
CA ASP A 179 7.06 -2.94 8.99
C ASP A 179 7.63 -3.75 10.14
N VAL A 180 6.78 -4.07 11.13
CA VAL A 180 7.11 -4.88 12.30
C VAL A 180 6.12 -6.03 12.35
N PHE A 181 6.60 -7.25 12.54
CA PHE A 181 5.73 -8.40 12.68
C PHE A 181 6.37 -9.50 13.50
N ALA A 182 5.55 -10.41 14.00
CA ALA A 182 6.01 -11.49 14.85
C ALA A 182 6.03 -12.82 14.08
N LEU A 183 7.09 -13.62 14.25
CA LEU A 183 7.25 -14.95 13.65
C LEU A 183 7.68 -15.98 14.70
N PRO A 184 7.26 -17.25 14.58
CA PRO A 184 7.90 -18.37 15.27
C PRO A 184 9.27 -18.63 14.63
N PRO A 185 10.26 -19.13 15.40
CA PRO A 185 11.58 -19.49 14.91
C PRO A 185 11.57 -20.37 13.65
N SER A 186 10.63 -21.33 13.57
CA SER A 186 10.49 -22.26 12.44
C SER A 186 10.18 -21.57 11.10
N PHE A 187 9.67 -20.35 11.13
CA PHE A 187 9.35 -19.59 9.91
C PHE A 187 10.50 -18.68 9.46
N ILE A 188 11.46 -18.36 10.33
CA ILE A 188 12.48 -17.35 10.05
C ILE A 188 13.28 -17.69 8.78
N GLN A 189 13.73 -18.93 8.62
CA GLN A 189 14.47 -19.38 7.43
C GLN A 189 13.77 -19.01 6.13
N ALA A 190 12.47 -19.30 6.01
CA ALA A 190 11.73 -19.03 4.78
C ALA A 190 11.64 -17.53 4.45
N TYR A 191 11.54 -16.67 5.47
CA TYR A 191 11.54 -15.21 5.26
C TYR A 191 12.95 -14.66 4.99
N VAL A 192 13.99 -15.27 5.56
CA VAL A 192 15.39 -14.95 5.23
C VAL A 192 15.69 -15.32 3.77
N ASP A 193 15.30 -16.52 3.34
CA ASP A 193 15.48 -16.97 1.94
C ASP A 193 14.75 -16.06 0.95
N ALA A 194 13.56 -15.58 1.33
CA ALA A 194 12.79 -14.61 0.57
C ALA A 194 13.34 -13.16 0.65
N LYS A 195 14.43 -12.94 1.40
CA LYS A 195 15.03 -11.62 1.67
C LYS A 195 14.02 -10.61 2.23
N ALA A 196 13.05 -11.10 2.99
CA ALA A 196 11.95 -10.32 3.55
C ALA A 196 12.28 -9.70 4.91
N LEU A 197 13.33 -10.18 5.59
CA LEU A 197 13.75 -9.69 6.90
C LEU A 197 14.95 -8.75 6.80
N MET A 198 14.92 -7.68 7.60
CA MET A 198 16.05 -6.79 7.78
C MET A 198 17.02 -7.40 8.83
N PRO A 199 18.32 -7.56 8.50
CA PRO A 199 19.33 -7.87 9.51
C PRO A 199 19.44 -6.75 10.53
N LEU A 200 19.58 -7.11 11.80
CA LEU A 200 19.60 -6.20 12.95
C LEU A 200 20.98 -6.14 13.63
N ASP A 201 22.00 -6.75 13.02
CA ASP A 201 23.35 -6.89 13.58
C ASP A 201 23.91 -5.56 14.10
N GLU A 202 23.94 -4.54 13.24
CA GLU A 202 24.46 -3.22 13.58
C GLU A 202 23.66 -2.56 14.72
N ARG A 203 22.34 -2.73 14.71
CA ARG A 203 21.45 -2.13 15.73
C ARG A 203 21.64 -2.81 17.09
N ILE A 204 21.84 -4.12 17.11
CA ILE A 204 22.12 -4.88 18.34
C ILE A 204 23.53 -4.59 18.86
N GLN A 205 24.52 -4.51 17.97
CA GLN A 205 25.89 -4.13 18.34
C GLN A 205 25.97 -2.72 18.92
N GLU A 206 25.22 -1.75 18.36
CA GLU A 206 25.12 -0.39 18.91
C GLU A 206 24.52 -0.41 20.33
N LEU A 207 23.43 -1.15 20.55
CA LEU A 207 22.85 -1.30 21.89
C LEU A 207 23.82 -1.93 22.89
N ALA A 208 24.57 -2.95 22.48
CA ALA A 208 25.59 -3.57 23.31
C ALA A 208 26.69 -2.56 23.70
N ARG A 209 27.14 -1.71 22.74
CA ARG A 209 28.07 -0.61 23.00
C ARG A 209 27.52 0.44 23.98
N GLN A 210 26.20 0.62 24.01
CA GLN A 210 25.49 1.48 24.96
C GLN A 210 25.22 0.81 26.33
N GLY A 211 25.73 -0.41 26.56
CA GLY A 211 25.54 -1.15 27.82
C GLY A 211 24.16 -1.81 27.97
N ARG A 212 23.39 -1.94 26.88
CA ARG A 212 22.07 -2.59 26.86
C ARG A 212 22.18 -4.07 26.50
N THR A 213 22.83 -4.85 27.37
CA THR A 213 23.08 -6.30 27.16
C THR A 213 21.82 -7.15 27.30
N ASP A 214 20.80 -6.64 27.99
CA ASP A 214 19.46 -7.24 28.14
C ASP A 214 18.78 -7.54 26.79
N LEU A 215 18.99 -6.68 25.80
CA LEU A 215 18.48 -6.86 24.44
C LEU A 215 19.29 -7.89 23.64
N ALA A 216 20.60 -7.92 23.84
CA ALA A 216 21.48 -8.86 23.15
C ALA A 216 21.18 -10.32 23.54
N GLU A 217 20.82 -10.58 24.80
CA GLU A 217 20.40 -11.91 25.26
C GLU A 217 19.08 -12.39 24.62
N LEU A 218 18.25 -11.45 24.18
CA LEU A 218 16.97 -11.73 23.52
C LEU A 218 17.05 -11.64 21.99
N ALA A 219 18.22 -11.31 21.45
CA ALA A 219 18.46 -11.31 20.02
C ALA A 219 18.27 -12.73 19.45
N PHE A 220 17.51 -12.81 18.36
CA PHE A 220 17.32 -14.06 17.64
C PHE A 220 18.33 -14.16 16.51
N HIS A 221 19.31 -15.04 16.70
CA HIS A 221 20.33 -15.35 15.71
C HIS A 221 19.84 -16.43 14.74
N PHE A 222 20.11 -16.22 13.46
CA PHE A 222 19.90 -17.19 12.40
C PHE A 222 21.07 -17.16 11.41
N GLY A 223 21.85 -18.24 11.40
CA GLY A 223 23.17 -18.21 10.77
C GLY A 223 24.07 -17.17 11.43
N ASP A 224 24.75 -16.36 10.62
CA ASP A 224 25.67 -15.32 11.08
C ASP A 224 25.01 -13.98 11.41
N HIS A 225 23.67 -13.90 11.30
CA HIS A 225 22.93 -12.64 11.42
C HIS A 225 21.89 -12.67 12.54
N VAL A 226 21.60 -11.50 13.11
CA VAL A 226 20.43 -11.26 13.95
C VAL A 226 19.27 -10.79 13.10
N TYR A 227 18.10 -11.43 13.19
CA TYR A 227 16.91 -11.04 12.40
C TYR A 227 15.74 -10.54 13.24
N GLY A 228 15.82 -10.66 14.55
CA GLY A 228 14.74 -10.25 15.42
C GLY A 228 15.09 -10.26 16.89
N VAL A 229 14.11 -9.93 17.70
CA VAL A 229 14.23 -9.89 19.16
C VAL A 229 13.03 -10.63 19.74
N ARG A 230 13.30 -11.54 20.69
CA ARG A 230 12.24 -12.19 21.46
C ARG A 230 11.61 -11.18 22.42
N ARG A 231 10.30 -11.26 22.59
CA ARG A 231 9.61 -10.40 23.56
C ARG A 231 10.03 -10.69 25.00
N ALA A 232 10.39 -11.93 25.32
CA ALA A 232 10.89 -12.38 26.63
C ALA A 232 11.52 -13.79 26.48
N PRO A 233 12.36 -14.25 27.43
CA PRO A 233 13.18 -15.47 27.27
C PRO A 233 12.40 -16.73 26.89
N ASN A 234 11.22 -16.93 27.51
CA ASN A 234 10.41 -18.14 27.33
C ASN A 234 9.30 -17.97 26.28
N TRP A 235 9.29 -16.85 25.55
CA TRP A 235 8.27 -16.61 24.55
C TRP A 235 8.71 -17.13 23.17
N PRO A 236 7.84 -17.89 22.50
CA PRO A 236 8.21 -18.54 21.26
C PRO A 236 8.10 -17.60 20.04
N MET A 237 7.59 -16.37 20.18
CA MET A 237 7.56 -15.37 19.10
C MET A 237 8.83 -14.52 19.08
N VAL A 238 9.36 -14.33 17.88
CA VAL A 238 10.43 -13.38 17.54
C VAL A 238 9.80 -12.21 16.80
N PHE A 239 9.97 -11.00 17.29
CA PHE A 239 9.60 -9.82 16.52
C PHE A 239 10.72 -9.46 15.56
N VAL A 240 10.36 -9.25 14.30
CA VAL A 240 11.27 -8.99 13.19
C VAL A 240 10.90 -7.69 12.48
N LEU A 241 11.85 -7.13 11.75
CA LEU A 241 11.64 -5.99 10.87
C LEU A 241 11.60 -6.42 9.41
N SER A 242 10.68 -5.84 8.65
CA SER A 242 10.63 -6.01 7.20
C SER A 242 11.80 -5.32 6.53
N SER A 243 12.49 -6.01 5.61
CA SER A 243 13.51 -5.41 4.74
C SER A 243 12.93 -4.32 3.82
N ARG A 244 11.60 -4.29 3.66
CA ARG A 244 10.86 -3.35 2.80
C ARG A 244 10.22 -2.21 3.58
N SER A 245 10.49 -2.07 4.88
CA SER A 245 9.97 -0.94 5.64
C SER A 245 10.44 0.37 5.02
N ARG A 246 9.51 1.31 4.78
CA ARG A 246 9.83 2.65 4.27
C ARG A 246 10.43 3.56 5.34
N HIS A 247 10.35 3.13 6.60
CA HIS A 247 10.78 3.90 7.76
C HIS A 247 11.50 3.00 8.77
N PRO A 248 12.66 2.41 8.40
CA PRO A 248 13.32 1.37 9.18
C PRO A 248 13.72 1.82 10.59
N ASP A 249 14.09 3.10 10.76
CA ASP A 249 14.41 3.65 12.08
C ASP A 249 13.17 3.82 12.97
N LEU A 250 12.03 4.21 12.39
CA LEU A 250 10.77 4.27 13.13
C LEU A 250 10.23 2.88 13.44
N ALA A 251 10.38 1.92 12.52
CA ALA A 251 10.03 0.51 12.75
C ALA A 251 10.88 -0.09 13.87
N TRP A 252 12.19 0.20 13.89
CA TRP A 252 13.08 -0.17 15.00
C TRP A 252 12.65 0.46 16.33
N ALA A 253 12.34 1.76 16.34
CA ALA A 253 11.85 2.44 17.54
C ALA A 253 10.53 1.83 18.07
N LEU A 254 9.63 1.45 17.16
CA LEU A 254 8.39 0.75 17.50
C LEU A 254 8.69 -0.63 18.10
N LEU A 255 9.59 -1.41 17.49
CA LEU A 255 10.04 -2.69 18.01
C LEU A 255 10.62 -2.56 19.43
N MET A 256 11.46 -1.55 19.67
CA MET A 256 12.02 -1.28 21.00
C MET A 256 10.94 -0.90 22.02
N THR A 257 9.91 -0.18 21.61
CA THR A 257 8.76 0.16 22.48
C THR A 257 7.99 -1.10 22.88
N ILE A 258 7.74 -1.99 21.91
CA ILE A 258 7.09 -3.29 22.17
C ILE A 258 7.94 -4.12 23.13
N TRP A 259 9.24 -4.23 22.86
CA TRP A 259 10.16 -5.01 23.68
C TRP A 259 10.25 -4.49 25.11
N GLN A 260 10.40 -3.17 25.32
CA GLN A 260 10.45 -2.57 26.66
C GLN A 260 9.20 -2.90 27.48
N ALA A 261 8.05 -2.94 26.82
CA ALA A 261 6.79 -3.25 27.46
C ALA A 261 6.56 -4.75 27.69
N THR A 262 7.35 -5.64 27.07
CA THR A 262 7.12 -7.10 27.08
C THR A 262 8.26 -7.93 27.65
N VAL A 263 9.46 -7.37 27.84
CA VAL A 263 10.65 -8.07 28.35
C VAL A 263 10.45 -8.79 29.68
N LYS A 264 9.53 -8.28 30.51
CA LYS A 264 9.18 -8.86 31.82
C LYS A 264 7.90 -9.70 31.81
N ASP A 265 7.38 -10.04 30.62
CA ASP A 265 6.16 -10.84 30.54
C ASP A 265 6.37 -12.21 31.21
N PRO A 266 5.36 -12.73 31.92
CA PRO A 266 5.39 -14.09 32.42
C PRO A 266 5.51 -15.06 31.24
N PRO A 267 5.98 -16.31 31.46
CA PRO A 267 5.97 -17.32 30.42
C PRO A 267 4.56 -17.49 29.83
N PRO A 268 4.45 -17.91 28.56
CA PRO A 268 3.16 -18.13 27.93
C PRO A 268 2.36 -19.19 28.71
N PRO A 269 1.02 -19.11 28.72
CA PRO A 269 0.19 -20.07 29.44
C PRO A 269 0.41 -21.50 28.91
N PRO A 270 0.24 -22.54 29.75
CA PRO A 270 0.38 -23.93 29.32
C PRO A 270 -0.49 -24.24 28.09
N GLY A 271 0.08 -24.93 27.10
CA GLY A 271 -0.61 -25.25 25.85
C GLY A 271 -0.68 -24.10 24.84
N PHE A 272 -0.07 -22.94 25.12
CA PHE A 272 0.12 -21.91 24.12
C PHE A 272 1.07 -22.42 23.03
N THR A 273 0.48 -22.77 21.88
CA THR A 273 1.22 -23.03 20.65
C THR A 273 0.88 -21.96 19.63
N ILE A 274 1.93 -21.42 19.04
CA ILE A 274 1.89 -20.53 17.88
C ILE A 274 2.36 -21.26 16.64
N GLU A 275 2.89 -22.48 16.75
CA GLU A 275 3.24 -23.24 15.56
C GLU A 275 1.97 -23.78 14.91
N PRO A 276 1.80 -23.62 13.59
CA PRO A 276 0.72 -24.28 12.90
C PRO A 276 0.87 -25.79 13.07
N ALA A 277 -0.26 -26.49 13.23
CA ALA A 277 -0.27 -27.94 13.39
C ALA A 277 0.33 -28.70 12.20
N THR A 278 0.53 -28.02 11.06
CA THR A 278 1.12 -28.58 9.85
C THR A 278 2.35 -27.76 9.41
N PRO A 279 3.43 -28.41 8.92
CA PRO A 279 4.58 -27.72 8.36
C PRO A 279 4.14 -26.80 7.22
N PHE A 280 4.44 -25.51 7.37
CA PHE A 280 4.05 -24.51 6.38
C PHE A 280 5.07 -24.48 5.24
N MET A 281 4.60 -24.77 4.03
CA MET A 281 5.41 -24.64 2.82
C MET A 281 5.25 -23.22 2.27
N PHE A 282 6.34 -22.47 2.17
CA PHE A 282 6.30 -21.13 1.58
C PHE A 282 6.00 -21.25 0.07
N PRO A 283 4.89 -20.67 -0.44
CA PRO A 283 4.45 -20.91 -1.82
C PRO A 283 5.34 -20.25 -2.89
N PHE A 284 6.38 -19.50 -2.48
CA PHE A 284 7.25 -18.74 -3.38
C PHE A 284 8.69 -19.27 -3.47
N THR A 285 8.96 -20.45 -2.90
CA THR A 285 10.26 -21.13 -3.05
C THR A 285 10.36 -21.83 -4.42
N GLY A 286 10.33 -21.06 -5.52
CA GLY A 286 10.21 -21.69 -6.84
C GLY A 286 10.48 -20.83 -8.07
N GLN A 287 11.14 -19.67 -7.95
CA GLN A 287 11.68 -18.98 -9.13
C GLN A 287 13.09 -18.47 -8.83
N ARG A 288 14.07 -19.33 -9.07
CA ARG A 288 15.41 -18.93 -9.51
C ARG A 288 15.60 -19.48 -10.91
#